data_AF-A0A528IQG2-F1
#
_entry.id   AF-A0A528IQG2-F1
#
_cell.length_a   1.000
_cell.length_b   1.000
_cell.length_c   1.000
_cell.angle_alpha   90.00
_cell.angle_beta   90.00
_cell.angle_gamma   90.00
#
_symmetry.space_group_name_H-M   'P 1'
#
loop_
_entity.id
_entity.type
_entity.pdbx_description
1 polymer ?
#
loop_
_entity_poly.entity_id
_entity_poly.type
_entity_poly.pdbx_seq_one_letter_code
_entity_poly.pdbx_strand_id
1 'polypeptide(L)' 'MEPILLYGVPAGSSMGLVAAFERLGQPYCLCRVDMFTEMKNDAYARINDRQETPVMITDEGRVLTETMA' A
#
# COMPACT_ATOMS: atom_id res chain seq x y z
N MET A 1 -14.85 3.83 2.92
CA MET A 1 -14.29 3.48 1.59
C MET A 1 -13.67 2.09 1.72
N GLU A 2 -13.40 1.34 0.66
CA GLU A 2 -12.60 0.12 0.82
C GLU A 2 -11.13 0.49 1.09
N PRO A 3 -10.41 -0.21 1.98
CA PRO A 3 -8.98 0.00 2.17
C PRO A 3 -8.23 -0.17 0.85
N ILE A 4 -7.22 0.66 0.59
CA ILE A 4 -6.40 0.59 -0.62
C ILE A 4 -5.00 0.14 -0.22
N LEU A 5 -4.54 -0.96 -0.82
CA LEU A 5 -3.17 -1.43 -0.69
C LEU A 5 -2.36 -1.01 -1.92
N LEU A 6 -1.48 -0.03 -1.75
CA LEU A 6 -0.47 0.35 -2.73
C LEU A 6 0.71 -0.61 -2.64
N TYR A 7 1.05 -1.25 -3.77
CA TYR A 7 2.15 -2.21 -3.83
C TYR A 7 2.98 -2.05 -5.11
N GLY A 8 4.29 -2.32 -5.03
CA GLY A 8 5.18 -2.32 -6.20
C GLY A 8 5.31 -3.71 -6.81
N VAL A 9 6.23 -4.49 -6.26
CA VAL A 9 6.39 -5.93 -6.55
C VAL A 9 5.52 -6.72 -5.56
N PRO A 10 4.71 -7.71 -6.01
CA PRO A 10 3.92 -8.56 -5.13
C PRO A 10 4.81 -9.58 -4.41
N ALA A 11 5.67 -9.08 -3.53
CA ALA A 11 6.62 -9.85 -2.73
C ALA A 11 6.75 -9.25 -1.33
N GLY A 12 7.34 -10.02 -0.40
CA GLY A 12 7.56 -9.59 0.96
C GLY A 12 6.29 -9.12 1.65
N SER A 13 6.38 -7.99 2.35
CA SER A 13 5.31 -7.41 3.17
C SER A 13 4.05 -7.06 2.36
N SER A 14 4.20 -6.68 1.08
CA SER A 14 3.05 -6.44 0.20
C SER A 14 2.20 -7.70 0.01
N MET A 15 2.86 -8.84 -0.24
CA MET A 15 2.18 -10.13 -0.40
C MET A 15 1.60 -10.62 0.94
N GLY A 16 2.29 -10.33 2.05
CA GLY A 16 1.79 -10.63 3.40
C GLY A 16 0.45 -9.94 3.70
N LEU A 17 0.32 -8.65 3.35
CA LEU A 17 -0.93 -7.90 3.52
C LEU A 17 -2.06 -8.42 2.63
N VAL A 18 -1.77 -8.75 1.37
CA VAL A 18 -2.73 -9.43 0.48
C VAL A 18 -3.24 -10.71 1.13
N ALA A 19 -2.33 -11.59 1.55
CA ALA A 19 -2.71 -12.85 2.19
C ALA A 19 -3.55 -12.64 3.47
N ALA A 20 -3.27 -11.58 4.24
CA ALA A 20 -4.05 -11.23 5.41
C ALA A 20 -5.49 -10.81 5.06
N PHE A 21 -5.68 -9.91 4.09
CA PHE A 21 -7.01 -9.50 3.64
C PHE A 21 -7.81 -10.67 3.07
N GLU A 22 -7.20 -11.47 2.19
CA GLU A 22 -7.83 -12.67 1.62
C GLU A 22 -8.25 -13.65 2.71
N ARG A 23 -7.39 -13.90 3.70
CA ARG A 23 -7.70 -14.79 4.83
C ARG A 23 -8.83 -14.25 5.70
N LEU A 24 -8.91 -12.94 5.91
CA LEU A 24 -9.95 -12.30 6.71
C LEU A 24 -11.27 -12.14 5.95
N GLY A 25 -11.28 -12.36 4.63
CA GLY A 25 -12.44 -12.11 3.78
C GLY A 25 -12.86 -10.64 3.76
N GLN A 26 -11.91 -9.73 4.01
CA GLN A 26 -12.18 -8.30 4.06
C GLN A 26 -12.05 -7.70 2.66
N PRO A 27 -13.00 -6.86 2.22
CA PRO A 27 -12.89 -6.18 0.94
C PRO A 27 -11.75 -5.15 0.98
N TYR A 28 -10.99 -5.07 -0.10
CA TYR A 28 -9.89 -4.12 -0.28
C TYR A 28 -9.62 -3.91 -1.77
N CYS A 29 -9.07 -2.74 -2.09
CA CYS A 29 -8.62 -2.39 -3.42
C CYS A 29 -7.11 -2.61 -3.55
N LEU A 30 -6.70 -3.33 -4.59
CA LEU A 30 -5.29 -3.45 -4.96
C LEU A 30 -4.92 -2.39 -5.99
N CYS A 31 -3.88 -1.61 -5.69
CA CYS A 31 -3.35 -0.63 -6.63
C CYS A 31 -1.84 -0.84 -6.77
N ARG A 32 -1.44 -1.27 -7.97
CA ARG A 32 -0.03 -1.43 -8.30
C ARG A 32 0.56 -0.06 -8.64
N VAL A 33 1.74 0.21 -8.11
CA VAL A 33 2.53 1.40 -8.46
C VAL A 33 3.85 0.99 -9.11
N ASP A 34 4.24 1.72 -10.15
CA ASP A 34 5.54 1.58 -10.78
C ASP A 34 6.64 2.20 -9.88
N MET A 35 7.58 1.36 -9.47
CA MET A 35 8.61 1.75 -8.50
C MET A 35 9.64 2.73 -9.06
N PHE A 36 9.76 2.85 -10.38
CA PHE A 36 10.77 3.69 -11.03
C PHE A 36 10.21 5.04 -11.46
N THR A 37 8.91 5.12 -11.73
CA THR A 37 8.26 6.30 -12.32
C THR A 37 7.18 6.90 -11.42
N GLU A 38 6.30 6.09 -10.84
CA GLU A 38 5.17 6.57 -10.04
C GLU A 38 5.57 6.82 -8.58
N MET A 39 6.46 5.99 -8.02
CA MET A 39 6.93 6.18 -6.64
C MET A 39 7.94 7.31 -6.48
N LYS A 40 8.55 7.79 -7.58
CA LYS A 40 9.64 8.78 -7.57
C LYS A 40 9.17 10.21 -7.84
N ASN A 41 7.91 10.51 -7.57
CA ASN A 41 7.33 11.83 -7.79
C ASN A 41 6.76 12.44 -6.50
N ASP A 42 6.52 13.76 -6.56
CA ASP A 42 5.99 14.53 -5.43
C ASP A 42 4.59 14.08 -5.00
N ALA A 43 3.80 13.50 -5.90
CA ALA A 43 2.46 13.02 -5.58
C ALA A 43 2.51 11.79 -4.66
N TYR A 44 3.42 10.85 -4.94
CA TYR A 44 3.65 9.68 -4.09
C TYR A 44 4.32 10.07 -2.78
N ALA A 45 5.28 11.01 -2.80
CA ALA A 45 5.94 11.49 -1.59
C ALA A 45 4.98 12.11 -0.56
N ARG A 46 3.85 12.69 -1.01
CA ARG A 46 2.78 13.17 -0.11
C ARG A 46 2.04 12.04 0.61
N ILE A 47 2.04 10.83 0.04
CA ILE A 47 1.46 9.64 0.66
C ILE A 47 2.50 8.98 1.56
N ASN A 48 3.69 8.73 1.04
CA ASN A 48 4.82 8.16 1.78
C ASN A 48 6.12 8.86 1.37
N ASP A 49 6.64 9.72 2.25
CA ASP A 49 7.88 10.48 2.04
C ASP A 49 9.09 9.58 1.78
N ARG A 50 9.08 8.36 2.33
CA ARG A 50 10.13 7.35 2.11
C ARG A 50 10.10 6.77 0.69
N GLN A 51 9.01 6.97 -0.05
CA GLN A 51 8.82 6.45 -1.41
C GLN A 51 9.06 4.93 -1.47
N GLU A 52 8.41 4.21 -0.54
CA GLU A 52 8.49 2.76 -0.37
C GLU A 52 7.09 2.13 -0.39
N THR A 53 7.03 0.85 -0.71
CA THR A 53 5.82 0.00 -0.61
C THR A 53 6.07 -1.14 0.37
N PRO A 54 5.04 -1.69 1.01
CA PRO A 54 3.62 -1.37 0.86
C PRO A 54 3.18 -0.10 1.59
N VAL A 55 2.09 0.49 1.09
CA VAL A 55 1.33 1.53 1.80
C VAL A 55 -0.13 1.09 1.87
N MET A 56 -0.72 1.08 3.06
CA MET A 56 -2.15 0.86 3.24
C MET A 56 -2.84 2.17 3.53
N ILE A 57 -3.83 2.52 2.73
CA ILE A 57 -4.77 3.61 3.01
C ILE A 57 -6.01 2.94 3.61
N THR A 58 -6.34 3.25 4.85
CA THR A 58 -7.52 2.67 5.52
C THR A 58 -8.82 3.15 4.89
N ASP A 59 -9.93 2.52 5.28
CA ASP A 59 -11.29 2.93 4.94
C ASP A 59 -11.65 4.37 5.40
N GLU A 60 -10.97 4.85 6.45
CA GLU A 60 -10.99 6.22 6.98
C GLU A 60 -10.03 7.19 6.25
N GLY A 61 -9.26 6.71 5.27
CA GLY A 61 -8.27 7.51 4.53
C GLY A 61 -6.95 7.72 5.26
N ARG A 62 -6.71 7.00 6.38
CA ARG A 62 -5.43 7.09 7.11
C ARG A 62 -4.36 6.29 6.38
N VAL A 63 -3.16 6.86 6.26
CA VAL A 63 -2.01 6.17 5.67
C VAL A 63 -1.25 5.37 6.74
N LEU A 64 -1.01 4.10 6.46
CA LEU A 64 -0.17 3.18 7.24
C LEU A 64 0.98 2.68 6.37
N THR A 65 2.19 2.74 6.90
CA THR A 65 3.44 2.30 6.27
C THR A 65 4.17 1.34 7.21
N GLU A 66 5.08 0.51 6.71
CA GLU A 66 5.77 -0.53 7.53
C GLU A 66 6.46 0.00 8.80
N THR A 67 6.89 1.27 8.84
CA THR A 67 7.49 1.85 10.07
C THR A 67 6.49 2.03 11.22
N MET A 68 5.19 1.89 10.96
CA MET A 68 4.10 2.08 11.91
C MET A 68 3.38 0.78 12.30
N ALA A 69 3.82 -0.36 11.76
CA ALA A 69 3.24 -1.69 11.99
C ALA A 69 3.97 -2.47 13.10
#